data_AF-A0A1D2R8G7-F1
#
_entry.id   AF-A0A1D2R8G7-F1
#
_cell.length_a   1.000
_cell.length_b   1.000
_cell.length_c   1.000
_cell.angle_alpha   90.00
_cell.angle_beta   90.00
_cell.angle_gamma   90.00
#
_symmetry.space_group_name_H-M   'P 1'
#
loop_
_entity.id
_entity.type
_entity.pdbx_description
1 polymer ?
#
loop_
_entity_poly.entity_id
_entity_poly.type
_entity_poly.pdbx_seq_one_letter_code
_entity_poly.pdbx_strand_id
1 'polypeptide(L)'
;MIDKIKDTEPDEDDTLPEWINFSNVLKEVSQYVRAMNPGWFGEHVLLFRKQTDGLFSMEYTEEEFADRLYAAIGFLGRNFRYRDSQEFWNLKYFIQRYLTEDQLILKLKFIHRCMASLREKNTSMSVIDTMGINSRKKSILSTYHGRYHTIGFSDMRSVTPNMSPINSFRCRSTDSEAMNIISVMDKIQTVCDGNVKIYTGDAHTVSRISAGMVFLSHGVVAAGRICNEPKEKLGECKIKMLKENIFLLNKIGKLLRDEPSLGRVVATKKYININGINVCKLVEDLGYLILQNVSNADIDVDRICLAVERSNYLKKKARIVEGSYTRPKHDVELSLLSGELVLCIVGLYHMMNGWKGPMSPINFSDIRIVVPA
;
A
#
# COMPACT_ATOMS: atom_id res chain seq x y z
N MET A 1 24.15 11.55 -42.11
CA MET A 1 24.72 10.47 -41.27
C MET A 1 23.76 10.24 -40.13
N ILE A 2 23.40 8.98 -39.86
CA ILE A 2 22.55 8.60 -38.74
C ILE A 2 23.49 7.96 -37.72
N ASP A 3 23.74 8.65 -36.62
CA ASP A 3 24.52 8.08 -35.53
C ASP A 3 23.68 6.98 -34.87
N LYS A 4 24.10 5.74 -35.10
CA LYS A 4 23.61 4.60 -34.33
C LYS A 4 24.07 4.78 -32.90
N ILE A 5 23.15 5.18 -32.02
CA ILE A 5 23.28 4.90 -30.60
C ILE A 5 23.45 3.38 -30.51
N LYS A 6 24.64 2.94 -30.11
CA LYS A 6 24.84 1.55 -29.67
C LYS A 6 24.10 1.43 -28.36
N ASP A 7 22.93 0.78 -28.40
CA ASP A 7 22.43 0.08 -27.23
C ASP A 7 23.47 -1.00 -26.90
N THR A 8 24.38 -0.65 -26.00
CA THR A 8 25.27 -1.62 -25.37
C THR A 8 24.45 -2.26 -24.26
N GLU A 9 23.82 -3.39 -24.56
CA GLU A 9 23.35 -4.30 -23.51
C GLU A 9 24.55 -4.59 -22.59
N PRO A 10 24.41 -4.49 -21.25
CA PRO A 10 25.50 -4.83 -20.36
C PRO A 10 25.82 -6.32 -20.52
N ASP A 11 27.08 -6.64 -20.81
CA ASP A 11 27.54 -8.03 -21.00
C ASP A 11 27.14 -8.89 -19.79
N GLU A 12 26.41 -9.98 -20.04
CA GLU A 12 25.93 -10.93 -19.01
C GLU A 12 27.06 -11.84 -18.45
N ASP A 13 28.27 -11.31 -18.29
CA ASP A 13 29.45 -12.02 -17.75
C ASP A 13 30.17 -11.23 -16.62
N ASP A 14 29.52 -10.19 -16.08
CA ASP A 14 29.84 -9.69 -14.73
C ASP A 14 29.57 -10.82 -13.73
N THR A 15 30.62 -11.29 -13.04
CA THR A 15 30.55 -12.37 -12.04
C THR A 15 29.39 -12.13 -11.08
N LEU A 16 28.36 -13.00 -11.13
CA LEU A 16 27.18 -12.89 -10.28
C LEU A 16 27.60 -12.73 -8.82
N PRO A 17 27.16 -11.67 -8.11
CA PRO A 17 27.51 -11.46 -6.72
C PRO A 17 27.08 -12.66 -5.87
N GLU A 18 27.86 -12.96 -4.84
CA GLU A 18 27.60 -14.10 -3.95
C GLU A 18 26.18 -14.00 -3.36
N TRP A 19 25.31 -14.97 -3.71
CA TRP A 19 23.88 -14.84 -3.49
C TRP A 19 23.53 -14.81 -1.99
N ILE A 20 23.00 -13.68 -1.53
CA ILE A 20 22.70 -13.44 -0.12
C ILE A 20 21.44 -14.23 0.28
N ASN A 21 21.55 -15.08 1.31
CA ASN A 21 20.41 -15.84 1.81
C ASN A 21 19.36 -14.89 2.44
N PHE A 22 18.11 -14.96 1.99
CA PHE A 22 17.03 -14.12 2.52
C PHE A 22 16.81 -14.27 4.05
N SER A 23 17.15 -15.41 4.64
CA SER A 23 17.11 -15.57 6.10
C SER A 23 18.11 -14.68 6.85
N ASN A 24 19.24 -14.32 6.22
CA ASN A 24 20.19 -13.36 6.78
C ASN A 24 19.64 -11.93 6.67
N VAL A 25 19.07 -11.60 5.51
CA VAL A 25 18.38 -10.31 5.25
C VAL A 25 17.27 -10.07 6.29
N LEU A 26 16.46 -11.08 6.59
CA LEU A 26 15.41 -11.00 7.63
C LEU A 26 16.00 -10.65 9.01
N LYS A 27 17.12 -11.29 9.41
CA LYS A 27 17.76 -11.06 10.71
C LYS A 27 18.36 -9.66 10.81
N GLU A 28 19.12 -9.24 9.81
CA GLU A 28 19.79 -7.93 9.80
C GLU A 28 18.78 -6.77 9.80
N VAL A 29 17.74 -6.86 8.95
CA VAL A 29 16.67 -5.86 8.91
C VAL A 29 15.81 -5.91 10.18
N SER A 30 15.64 -7.08 10.82
CA SER A 30 15.00 -7.16 12.13
C SER A 30 15.79 -6.36 13.16
N GLN A 31 17.09 -6.64 13.32
CA GLN A 31 17.97 -5.94 14.26
C GLN A 31 17.97 -4.43 14.03
N TYR A 32 18.13 -3.98 12.79
CA TYR A 32 18.12 -2.54 12.46
C TYR A 32 16.79 -1.86 12.76
N VAL A 33 15.65 -2.48 12.38
CA VAL A 33 14.32 -1.88 12.62
C VAL A 33 14.01 -1.80 14.12
N ARG A 34 14.44 -2.78 14.94
CA ARG A 34 14.31 -2.71 16.41
C ARG A 34 15.11 -1.54 16.98
N ALA A 35 16.39 -1.41 16.59
CA ALA A 35 17.27 -0.34 17.06
C ALA A 35 16.75 1.07 16.73
N MET A 36 16.16 1.24 15.53
CA MET A 36 15.62 2.53 15.08
C MET A 36 14.21 2.85 15.59
N ASN A 37 13.51 1.89 16.23
CA ASN A 37 12.14 2.08 16.73
C ASN A 37 12.05 1.64 18.21
N PRO A 38 12.59 2.43 19.16
CA PRO A 38 12.46 2.10 20.59
C PRO A 38 10.99 1.99 20.99
N GLY A 39 10.64 0.91 21.70
CA GLY A 39 9.27 0.62 22.11
C GLY A 39 8.37 -0.04 21.05
N TRP A 40 8.89 -0.41 19.87
CA TRP A 40 8.12 -1.09 18.81
C TRP A 40 7.34 -2.32 19.32
N PHE A 41 7.95 -3.12 20.20
CA PHE A 41 7.32 -4.30 20.79
C PHE A 41 6.17 -3.92 21.73
N GLY A 42 6.29 -2.80 22.46
CA GLY A 42 5.20 -2.25 23.26
C GLY A 42 3.98 -1.87 22.42
N GLU A 43 4.17 -1.28 21.22
CA GLU A 43 3.07 -1.04 20.27
C GLU A 43 2.40 -2.36 19.82
N HIS A 44 3.17 -3.41 19.54
CA HIS A 44 2.64 -4.74 19.19
C HIS A 44 1.85 -5.39 20.35
N VAL A 45 2.32 -5.26 21.59
CA VAL A 45 1.64 -5.76 22.80
C VAL A 45 0.33 -5.00 23.05
N LEU A 46 0.32 -3.68 22.93
CA LEU A 46 -0.89 -2.85 23.06
C LEU A 46 -1.93 -3.22 21.99
N LEU A 47 -1.50 -3.41 20.74
CA LEU A 47 -2.36 -3.83 19.65
C LEU A 47 -2.94 -5.24 19.89
N PHE A 48 -2.12 -6.19 20.32
CA PHE A 48 -2.57 -7.55 20.67
C PHE A 48 -3.59 -7.54 21.81
N ARG A 49 -3.34 -6.74 22.86
CA ARG A 49 -4.27 -6.57 23.98
C ARG A 49 -5.60 -5.97 23.52
N LYS A 50 -5.58 -5.00 22.61
CA LYS A 50 -6.79 -4.42 21.99
C LYS A 50 -7.56 -5.45 21.16
N GLN A 51 -6.86 -6.27 20.37
CA GLN A 51 -7.47 -7.30 19.50
C GLN A 51 -8.04 -8.50 20.27
N THR A 52 -7.73 -8.61 21.56
CA THR A 52 -8.18 -9.70 22.45
C THR A 52 -9.07 -9.21 23.59
N ASP A 53 -9.55 -7.96 23.53
CA ASP A 53 -10.30 -7.28 24.60
C ASP A 53 -9.65 -7.38 25.99
N GLY A 54 -8.31 -7.50 26.03
CA GLY A 54 -7.53 -7.69 27.25
C GLY A 54 -7.58 -9.09 27.86
N LEU A 55 -8.24 -10.07 27.23
CA LEU A 55 -8.37 -11.44 27.71
C LEU A 55 -7.06 -12.24 27.68
N PHE A 56 -6.07 -11.81 26.88
CA PHE A 56 -4.81 -12.50 26.70
C PHE A 56 -3.60 -11.55 26.79
N SER A 57 -2.51 -12.07 27.35
CA SER A 57 -1.19 -11.43 27.40
C SER A 57 -0.30 -11.90 26.25
N MET A 58 0.71 -11.09 25.90
CA MET A 58 1.78 -11.53 25.00
C MET A 58 2.65 -12.57 25.74
N GLU A 59 2.78 -13.78 25.20
CA GLU A 59 3.53 -14.89 25.83
C GLU A 59 5.03 -14.86 25.49
N TYR A 60 5.43 -14.11 24.46
CA TYR A 60 6.81 -14.04 23.97
C TYR A 60 7.56 -12.85 24.56
N THR A 61 8.89 -13.01 24.71
CA THR A 61 9.81 -11.87 24.86
C THR A 61 9.92 -11.08 23.55
N GLU A 62 10.49 -9.87 23.62
CA GLU A 62 10.72 -9.02 22.44
C GLU A 62 11.54 -9.71 21.34
N GLU A 63 12.55 -10.48 21.74
CA GLU A 63 13.44 -11.18 20.82
C GLU A 63 12.75 -12.37 20.13
N GLU A 64 12.10 -13.25 20.91
CA GLU A 64 11.34 -14.38 20.36
C GLU A 64 10.18 -13.93 19.46
N PHE A 65 9.52 -12.82 19.83
CA PHE A 65 8.46 -12.23 19.00
C PHE A 65 9.02 -11.69 17.68
N ALA A 66 10.18 -11.01 17.71
CA ALA A 66 10.83 -10.51 16.50
C ALA A 66 11.20 -11.64 15.54
N ASP A 67 11.87 -12.69 16.03
CA ASP A 67 12.31 -13.82 15.22
C ASP A 67 11.12 -14.55 14.59
N ARG A 68 10.08 -14.84 15.38
CA ARG A 68 8.85 -15.48 14.89
C ARG A 68 8.08 -14.60 13.91
N LEU A 69 8.03 -13.28 14.12
CA LEU A 69 7.36 -12.33 13.23
C LEU A 69 8.06 -12.26 11.86
N TYR A 70 9.38 -12.11 11.82
CA TYR A 70 10.12 -12.04 10.56
C TYR A 70 10.14 -13.39 9.83
N ALA A 71 10.22 -14.51 10.56
CA ALA A 71 10.06 -15.85 9.98
C ALA A 71 8.65 -16.05 9.39
N ALA A 72 7.60 -15.61 10.09
CA ALA A 72 6.21 -15.66 9.61
C ALA A 72 5.98 -14.80 8.36
N ILE A 73 6.51 -13.56 8.34
CA ILE A 73 6.47 -12.68 7.16
C ILE A 73 7.18 -13.34 5.97
N GLY A 74 8.38 -13.89 6.19
CA GLY A 74 9.12 -14.61 5.16
C GLY A 74 8.39 -15.86 4.67
N PHE A 75 7.74 -16.62 5.55
CA PHE A 75 6.97 -17.81 5.20
C PHE A 75 5.72 -17.48 4.37
N LEU A 76 4.92 -16.50 4.81
CA LEU A 76 3.67 -16.09 4.17
C LEU A 76 3.92 -15.33 2.86
N GLY A 77 4.85 -14.38 2.85
CA GLY A 77 5.14 -13.55 1.68
C GLY A 77 5.72 -14.33 0.49
N ARG A 78 6.49 -15.39 0.77
CA ARG A 78 7.02 -16.33 -0.25
C ARG A 78 6.01 -17.44 -0.64
N ASN A 79 4.87 -17.53 0.06
CA ASN A 79 3.81 -18.53 -0.11
C ASN A 79 4.22 -20.00 0.13
N PHE A 80 5.01 -20.25 1.17
CA PHE A 80 5.41 -21.60 1.57
C PHE A 80 4.24 -22.42 2.17
N ARG A 81 4.33 -23.75 2.11
CA ARG A 81 3.42 -24.67 2.79
C ARG A 81 4.08 -25.12 4.10
N TYR A 82 3.27 -25.36 5.14
CA TYR A 82 3.79 -25.92 6.40
C TYR A 82 4.53 -27.25 6.14
N ARG A 83 4.03 -28.09 5.23
CA ARG A 83 4.69 -29.35 4.84
C ARG A 83 6.02 -29.20 4.09
N ASP A 84 6.44 -28.00 3.72
CA ASP A 84 7.69 -27.79 2.95
C ASP A 84 8.94 -27.74 3.87
N SER A 85 8.77 -27.49 5.18
CA SER A 85 9.80 -27.66 6.20
C SER A 85 9.17 -27.83 7.59
N GLN A 86 9.72 -28.74 8.40
CA GLN A 86 9.31 -28.91 9.81
C GLN A 86 9.51 -27.63 10.63
N GLU A 87 10.50 -26.80 10.28
CA GLU A 87 10.75 -25.50 10.91
C GLU A 87 9.50 -24.60 10.89
N PHE A 88 8.75 -24.64 9.78
CA PHE A 88 7.53 -23.84 9.62
C PHE A 88 6.36 -24.34 10.47
N TRP A 89 6.34 -25.60 10.93
CA TRP A 89 5.26 -26.12 11.78
C TRP A 89 5.18 -25.32 13.08
N ASN A 90 6.33 -24.90 13.61
CA ASN A 90 6.47 -24.10 14.83
C ASN A 90 5.96 -22.66 14.67
N LEU A 91 5.77 -22.17 13.43
CA LEU A 91 5.15 -20.87 13.14
C LEU A 91 3.62 -20.93 13.09
N LYS A 92 3.01 -22.11 12.96
CA LYS A 92 1.56 -22.24 12.76
C LYS A 92 0.77 -21.61 13.91
N TYR A 93 1.13 -21.91 15.16
CA TYR A 93 0.51 -21.31 16.34
C TYR A 93 0.71 -19.79 16.36
N PHE A 94 1.93 -19.32 16.11
CA PHE A 94 2.24 -17.90 16.09
C PHE A 94 1.40 -17.13 15.06
N ILE A 95 1.32 -17.63 13.83
CA ILE A 95 0.54 -17.02 12.75
C ILE A 95 -0.95 -16.99 13.11
N GLN A 96 -1.50 -18.09 13.63
CA GLN A 96 -2.92 -18.17 13.97
C GLN A 96 -3.32 -17.32 15.19
N ARG A 97 -2.39 -17.05 16.10
CA ARG A 97 -2.66 -16.42 17.39
C ARG A 97 -2.28 -14.94 17.46
N TYR A 98 -1.15 -14.57 16.85
CA TYR A 98 -0.53 -13.24 17.03
C TYR A 98 -0.50 -12.40 15.76
N LEU A 99 -0.71 -13.00 14.58
CA LEU A 99 -0.58 -12.30 13.30
C LEU A 99 -1.95 -11.87 12.75
N THR A 100 -2.13 -10.56 12.63
CA THR A 100 -3.31 -9.92 12.03
C THR A 100 -2.87 -8.85 11.03
N GLU A 101 -3.79 -8.32 10.23
CA GLU A 101 -3.48 -7.22 9.29
C GLU A 101 -2.83 -6.03 9.98
N ASP A 102 -3.40 -5.59 11.11
CA ASP A 102 -2.90 -4.41 11.84
C ASP A 102 -1.47 -4.64 12.36
N GLN A 103 -1.12 -5.87 12.74
CA GLN A 103 0.22 -6.24 13.21
C GLN A 103 1.24 -6.17 12.05
N LEU A 104 0.83 -6.56 10.83
CA LEU A 104 1.64 -6.40 9.62
C LEU A 104 1.75 -4.93 9.18
N ILE A 105 0.68 -4.14 9.31
CA ILE A 105 0.67 -2.70 9.03
C ILE A 105 1.58 -1.95 10.03
N LEU A 106 1.57 -2.34 11.30
CA LEU A 106 2.46 -1.81 12.33
C LEU A 106 3.94 -2.15 12.04
N LYS A 107 4.23 -3.38 11.56
CA LYS A 107 5.58 -3.73 11.10
C LYS A 107 6.01 -2.89 9.90
N LEU A 108 5.08 -2.63 8.97
CA LEU A 108 5.32 -1.82 7.77
C LEU A 108 5.62 -0.36 8.11
N LYS A 109 4.88 0.23 9.07
CA LYS A 109 5.16 1.55 9.66
C LYS A 109 6.61 1.65 10.16
N PHE A 110 7.10 0.67 10.93
CA PHE A 110 8.47 0.67 11.45
C PHE A 110 9.54 0.57 10.34
N ILE A 111 9.32 -0.28 9.33
CA ILE A 111 10.21 -0.38 8.17
C ILE A 111 10.21 0.93 7.37
N HIS A 112 9.04 1.56 7.21
CA HIS A 112 8.91 2.83 6.52
C HIS A 112 9.64 3.97 7.25
N ARG A 113 9.52 4.08 8.59
CA ARG A 113 10.32 5.02 9.40
C ARG A 113 11.82 4.87 9.17
N CYS A 114 12.32 3.63 9.14
CA CYS A 114 13.72 3.35 8.81
C CYS A 114 14.11 3.82 7.40
N MET A 115 13.27 3.57 6.39
CA MET A 115 13.52 4.04 5.02
C MET A 115 13.53 5.57 4.90
N ALA A 116 12.61 6.25 5.58
CA ALA A 116 12.54 7.71 5.60
C ALA A 116 13.77 8.32 6.30
N SER A 117 14.17 7.74 7.44
CA SER A 117 15.36 8.15 8.19
C SER A 117 16.64 8.01 7.37
N LEU A 118 16.83 6.90 6.66
CA LEU A 118 18.01 6.67 5.79
C LEU A 118 18.09 7.61 4.58
N ARG A 119 17.03 8.38 4.29
CA ARG A 119 16.95 9.28 3.14
C ARG A 119 16.82 10.75 3.51
N GLU A 120 16.73 11.07 4.80
CA GLU A 120 16.54 12.42 5.34
C GLU A 120 15.34 13.16 4.71
N LYS A 121 14.32 12.41 4.26
CA LYS A 121 13.21 12.95 3.45
C LYS A 121 11.87 12.37 3.87
N ASN A 122 10.96 13.26 4.25
CA ASN A 122 9.59 12.92 4.62
C ASN A 122 8.75 12.64 3.38
N THR A 123 8.08 11.48 3.33
CA THR A 123 7.11 11.17 2.28
C THR A 123 5.80 11.91 2.52
N SER A 124 5.49 12.85 1.63
CA SER A 124 4.22 13.60 1.61
C SER A 124 3.21 13.08 0.57
N MET A 125 3.59 12.11 -0.28
CA MET A 125 2.79 11.65 -1.41
C MET A 125 2.69 10.12 -1.52
N SER A 126 1.47 9.64 -1.78
CA SER A 126 1.11 8.23 -1.94
C SER A 126 0.52 7.93 -3.34
N VAL A 127 0.74 6.73 -3.89
CA VAL A 127 0.40 6.39 -5.30
C VAL A 127 -0.48 5.12 -5.37
N ILE A 128 -1.80 5.26 -5.44
CA ILE A 128 -2.74 4.15 -5.27
C ILE A 128 -3.07 3.51 -6.64
N ASP A 129 -2.60 2.27 -6.88
CA ASP A 129 -2.95 1.44 -8.05
C ASP A 129 -3.97 0.35 -7.67
N THR A 130 -4.97 0.15 -8.52
CA THR A 130 -6.12 -0.72 -8.24
C THR A 130 -6.69 -1.35 -9.51
N MET A 131 -6.38 -2.63 -9.73
CA MET A 131 -7.04 -3.43 -10.76
C MET A 131 -8.22 -4.23 -10.17
N GLY A 132 -9.43 -3.67 -10.27
CA GLY A 132 -10.62 -4.31 -9.74
C GLY A 132 -11.07 -5.57 -10.48
N ILE A 133 -11.55 -6.57 -9.72
CA ILE A 133 -12.71 -7.46 -10.03
C ILE A 133 -13.11 -8.23 -8.74
N ASN A 134 -14.29 -8.86 -8.75
CA ASN A 134 -15.01 -9.45 -7.61
C ASN A 134 -14.20 -10.35 -6.65
N SER A 135 -14.71 -10.49 -5.41
CA SER A 135 -14.10 -11.18 -4.24
C SER A 135 -12.95 -10.43 -3.54
N ARG A 136 -13.20 -9.14 -3.24
CA ARG A 136 -12.23 -8.19 -2.67
C ARG A 136 -11.79 -8.52 -1.23
N LYS A 137 -10.47 -8.59 -1.02
CA LYS A 137 -9.73 -8.52 0.26
C LYS A 137 -8.61 -7.46 0.12
N LYS A 138 -8.23 -6.75 1.18
CA LYS A 138 -7.40 -5.52 1.13
C LYS A 138 -5.90 -5.83 1.25
N SER A 139 -5.11 -5.55 0.22
CA SER A 139 -3.64 -5.50 0.34
C SER A 139 -3.09 -4.12 0.00
N ILE A 140 -1.98 -3.75 0.63
CA ILE A 140 -1.40 -2.40 0.62
C ILE A 140 0.14 -2.51 0.56
N LEU A 141 0.76 -1.87 -0.43
CA LEU A 141 2.15 -2.08 -0.88
C LEU A 141 2.20 -2.17 -2.43
N SER A 142 3.26 -1.85 -3.20
CA SER A 142 4.62 -1.35 -2.90
C SER A 142 5.25 -0.70 -4.13
N THR A 143 5.96 0.41 -3.96
CA THR A 143 7.16 0.80 -4.75
C THR A 143 7.81 2.01 -4.07
N TYR A 144 9.08 2.26 -4.30
CA TYR A 144 9.75 3.50 -3.87
C TYR A 144 10.44 4.16 -5.07
N HIS A 145 10.14 5.43 -5.38
CA HIS A 145 10.72 6.13 -6.53
C HIS A 145 11.76 7.20 -6.12
N GLY A 146 13.04 6.88 -6.29
CA GLY A 146 14.16 7.70 -5.83
C GLY A 146 14.20 9.15 -6.34
N ARG A 147 13.68 9.40 -7.55
CA ARG A 147 13.70 10.74 -8.19
C ARG A 147 12.57 11.68 -7.75
N TYR A 148 11.48 11.16 -7.16
CA TYR A 148 10.29 11.95 -6.81
C TYR A 148 9.87 11.85 -5.33
N HIS A 149 10.55 11.01 -4.54
CA HIS A 149 10.26 10.81 -3.10
C HIS A 149 8.83 10.31 -2.83
N THR A 150 8.22 9.66 -3.82
CA THR A 150 6.89 9.05 -3.78
C THR A 150 6.94 7.58 -3.35
N ILE A 151 5.88 7.14 -2.66
CA ILE A 151 5.65 5.72 -2.33
C ILE A 151 4.44 5.17 -3.10
N GLY A 152 4.64 4.00 -3.71
CA GLY A 152 3.62 3.12 -4.29
C GLY A 152 2.68 2.56 -3.22
N PHE A 153 1.44 3.03 -3.27
CA PHE A 153 0.25 2.78 -2.44
C PHE A 153 -0.18 1.32 -2.16
N SER A 154 -0.38 0.57 -3.25
CA SER A 154 -1.50 -0.39 -3.33
C SER A 154 -1.33 -1.40 -4.49
N ASP A 155 -2.02 -2.54 -4.35
CA ASP A 155 -2.47 -3.42 -5.43
C ASP A 155 -3.76 -4.11 -4.94
N MET A 156 -4.90 -3.83 -5.58
CA MET A 156 -6.20 -4.46 -5.26
C MET A 156 -6.56 -5.67 -6.13
N ARG A 157 -5.57 -6.40 -6.68
CA ARG A 157 -5.84 -7.66 -7.38
C ARG A 157 -6.37 -8.74 -6.45
N SER A 158 -7.62 -9.15 -6.67
CA SER A 158 -8.13 -10.44 -6.21
C SER A 158 -7.30 -11.57 -6.82
N VAL A 159 -6.77 -12.47 -5.99
CA VAL A 159 -6.15 -13.71 -6.49
C VAL A 159 -7.26 -14.70 -6.83
N THR A 160 -7.78 -14.61 -8.06
CA THR A 160 -8.47 -15.75 -8.66
C THR A 160 -7.49 -16.92 -8.81
N PRO A 161 -7.95 -18.19 -8.74
CA PRO A 161 -7.08 -19.35 -8.94
C PRO A 161 -6.24 -19.27 -10.21
N ASN A 162 -6.80 -18.64 -11.24
CA ASN A 162 -6.10 -18.29 -12.48
C ASN A 162 -5.51 -16.88 -12.37
N MET A 163 -4.18 -16.77 -12.37
CA MET A 163 -3.44 -15.50 -12.44
C MET A 163 -3.17 -15.04 -13.89
N SER A 164 -4.17 -15.19 -14.76
CA SER A 164 -4.21 -14.43 -16.01
C SER A 164 -4.28 -12.94 -15.67
N PRO A 165 -3.66 -12.04 -16.45
CA PRO A 165 -4.07 -10.65 -16.45
C PRO A 165 -5.53 -10.62 -16.89
N ILE A 166 -6.45 -10.40 -15.96
CA ILE A 166 -7.80 -10.02 -16.33
C ILE A 166 -7.70 -8.57 -16.82
N ASN A 167 -7.42 -8.43 -18.11
CA ASN A 167 -7.60 -7.15 -18.79
C ASN A 167 -9.00 -6.65 -18.44
N SER A 168 -9.09 -5.42 -17.93
CA SER A 168 -10.34 -4.76 -17.54
C SER A 168 -11.16 -4.33 -18.78
N PHE A 169 -11.34 -5.25 -19.73
CA PHE A 169 -12.19 -5.06 -20.89
C PHE A 169 -13.62 -4.76 -20.43
N ARG A 170 -13.98 -3.48 -20.58
CA ARG A 170 -15.36 -2.96 -20.54
C ARG A 170 -16.08 -2.98 -19.17
N CYS A 171 -15.40 -2.70 -18.07
CA CYS A 171 -16.09 -2.31 -16.84
C CYS A 171 -16.45 -0.80 -16.84
N ARG A 172 -17.75 -0.47 -16.94
CA ARG A 172 -18.27 0.88 -16.65
C ARG A 172 -18.43 1.07 -15.14
N SER A 173 -17.39 1.51 -14.44
CA SER A 173 -17.52 2.00 -13.05
C SER A 173 -16.34 2.87 -12.61
N THR A 174 -16.47 4.19 -12.78
CA THR A 174 -15.48 5.21 -12.38
C THR A 174 -15.34 5.42 -10.86
N ASP A 175 -16.16 4.74 -10.06
CA ASP A 175 -16.26 4.99 -8.61
C ASP A 175 -16.27 3.68 -7.78
N SER A 176 -15.96 2.54 -8.40
CA SER A 176 -16.07 1.25 -7.71
C SER A 176 -15.03 1.05 -6.60
N GLU A 177 -13.98 1.87 -6.55
CA GLU A 177 -12.85 1.72 -5.61
C GLU A 177 -12.66 2.95 -4.72
N ALA A 178 -13.11 4.11 -5.21
CA ALA A 178 -13.52 5.26 -4.40
C ALA A 178 -14.33 4.90 -3.14
N MET A 179 -15.17 3.85 -3.20
CA MET A 179 -15.93 3.37 -2.02
C MET A 179 -15.06 2.91 -0.84
N ASN A 180 -13.82 2.48 -1.07
CA ASN A 180 -12.91 1.97 -0.04
C ASN A 180 -11.81 2.98 0.35
N ILE A 181 -11.75 4.14 -0.31
CA ILE A 181 -10.60 5.04 -0.27
C ILE A 181 -10.26 5.54 1.14
N ILE A 182 -11.27 5.69 2.02
CA ILE A 182 -11.05 6.08 3.42
C ILE A 182 -10.27 4.98 4.16
N SER A 183 -10.76 3.73 4.13
CA SER A 183 -10.08 2.59 4.74
C SER A 183 -8.69 2.31 4.15
N VAL A 184 -8.42 2.72 2.92
CA VAL A 184 -7.07 2.70 2.33
C VAL A 184 -6.25 3.85 2.93
N MET A 185 -6.76 5.07 2.96
CA MET A 185 -6.08 6.25 3.50
C MET A 185 -5.77 6.12 5.00
N ASP A 186 -6.65 5.53 5.81
CA ASP A 186 -6.38 5.26 7.24
C ASP A 186 -5.10 4.42 7.40
N LYS A 187 -4.98 3.34 6.60
CA LYS A 187 -3.81 2.46 6.60
C LYS A 187 -2.57 3.17 6.07
N ILE A 188 -2.68 3.99 5.00
CA ILE A 188 -1.60 4.84 4.47
C ILE A 188 -1.08 5.78 5.56
N GLN A 189 -1.98 6.53 6.22
CA GLN A 189 -1.62 7.50 7.24
C GLN A 189 -1.05 6.85 8.50
N THR A 190 -1.50 5.63 8.83
CA THR A 190 -0.92 4.82 9.92
C THR A 190 0.53 4.43 9.61
N VAL A 191 0.85 4.01 8.38
CA VAL A 191 2.21 3.66 7.93
C VAL A 191 3.12 4.87 7.83
N CYS A 192 2.57 6.02 7.41
CA CYS A 192 3.32 7.26 7.18
C CYS A 192 3.27 8.26 8.36
N ASP A 193 2.82 7.86 9.55
CA ASP A 193 2.69 8.74 10.73
C ASP A 193 1.95 10.07 10.43
N GLY A 194 0.88 10.03 9.62
CA GLY A 194 0.07 11.22 9.26
C GLY A 194 0.72 12.18 8.25
N ASN A 195 1.89 11.85 7.70
CA ASN A 195 2.67 12.76 6.86
C ASN A 195 2.16 12.89 5.42
N VAL A 196 1.33 11.96 4.93
CA VAL A 196 0.81 12.03 3.56
C VAL A 196 -0.16 13.21 3.45
N LYS A 197 0.05 14.06 2.43
CA LYS A 197 -0.77 15.23 2.08
C LYS A 197 -1.32 15.14 0.65
N ILE A 198 -0.73 14.31 -0.20
CA ILE A 198 -1.18 14.08 -1.58
C ILE A 198 -1.37 12.57 -1.82
N TYR A 199 -2.43 12.19 -2.51
CA TYR A 199 -2.55 10.86 -3.11
C TYR A 199 -2.81 10.97 -4.61
N THR A 200 -2.15 10.13 -5.39
CA THR A 200 -2.41 9.94 -6.81
C THR A 200 -2.91 8.52 -7.06
N GLY A 201 -3.31 8.23 -8.28
CA GLY A 201 -3.83 6.94 -8.70
C GLY A 201 -4.49 6.99 -10.07
N ASP A 202 -5.11 5.88 -10.41
CA ASP A 202 -5.87 5.69 -11.64
C ASP A 202 -7.30 6.28 -11.57
N ALA A 203 -8.08 6.03 -12.61
CA ALA A 203 -9.46 6.50 -12.70
C ALA A 203 -10.49 5.70 -11.86
N HIS A 204 -10.08 4.63 -11.17
CA HIS A 204 -10.92 3.89 -10.23
C HIS A 204 -10.74 4.38 -8.78
N THR A 205 -9.55 4.93 -8.47
CA THR A 205 -9.18 5.52 -7.17
C THR A 205 -9.31 7.05 -7.10
N VAL A 206 -9.11 7.75 -8.23
CA VAL A 206 -9.19 9.21 -8.30
C VAL A 206 -10.48 9.62 -9.02
N SER A 207 -11.49 9.91 -8.20
CA SER A 207 -12.81 10.37 -8.63
C SER A 207 -13.30 11.55 -7.79
N ARG A 208 -14.39 12.20 -8.19
CA ARG A 208 -14.92 13.38 -7.49
C ARG A 208 -15.35 13.04 -6.07
N ILE A 209 -16.05 11.91 -5.86
CA ILE A 209 -16.50 11.53 -4.52
C ILE A 209 -15.32 11.11 -3.64
N SER A 210 -14.33 10.38 -4.17
CA SER A 210 -13.14 9.99 -3.40
C SER A 210 -12.29 11.19 -3.00
N ALA A 211 -12.01 12.11 -3.93
CA ALA A 211 -11.27 13.34 -3.64
C ALA A 211 -11.94 14.17 -2.52
N GLY A 212 -13.26 14.33 -2.58
CA GLY A 212 -14.02 15.00 -1.53
C GLY A 212 -13.96 14.28 -0.18
N MET A 213 -14.22 12.96 -0.16
CA MET A 213 -14.19 12.16 1.08
C MET A 213 -12.81 12.15 1.74
N VAL A 214 -11.74 11.96 0.97
CA VAL A 214 -10.36 11.90 1.45
C VAL A 214 -9.91 13.26 2.00
N PHE A 215 -10.26 14.35 1.34
CA PHE A 215 -9.92 15.69 1.83
C PHE A 215 -10.66 16.02 3.14
N LEU A 216 -11.96 15.71 3.24
CA LEU A 216 -12.74 15.96 4.46
C LEU A 216 -12.27 15.11 5.65
N SER A 217 -11.90 13.85 5.40
CA SER A 217 -11.45 12.93 6.45
C SER A 217 -10.00 13.18 6.85
N HIS A 218 -9.07 13.36 5.91
CA HIS A 218 -7.64 13.34 6.19
C HIS A 218 -6.88 14.63 5.81
N GLY A 219 -7.53 15.61 5.17
CA GLY A 219 -6.86 16.78 4.61
C GLY A 219 -5.92 16.44 3.44
N VAL A 220 -6.06 15.26 2.85
CA VAL A 220 -5.22 14.78 1.75
C VAL A 220 -5.84 15.17 0.42
N VAL A 221 -5.02 15.69 -0.49
CA VAL A 221 -5.40 16.17 -1.81
C VAL A 221 -5.27 15.04 -2.85
N ALA A 222 -6.30 14.85 -3.67
CA ALA A 222 -6.28 13.89 -4.79
C ALA A 222 -5.60 14.50 -6.02
N ALA A 223 -4.69 13.75 -6.65
CA ALA A 223 -3.78 14.25 -7.67
C ALA A 223 -3.39 13.17 -8.70
N GLY A 224 -4.36 12.60 -9.42
CA GLY A 224 -4.11 11.49 -10.36
C GLY A 224 -4.91 11.58 -11.67
N ARG A 225 -4.95 10.48 -12.42
CA ARG A 225 -5.42 10.46 -13.81
C ARG A 225 -6.94 10.57 -13.89
N ILE A 226 -7.44 11.78 -14.11
CA ILE A 226 -8.89 12.06 -14.10
C ILE A 226 -9.51 11.62 -15.43
N CYS A 227 -10.22 10.48 -15.46
CA CYS A 227 -10.95 10.03 -16.67
C CYS A 227 -11.99 11.05 -17.19
N ASN A 228 -12.41 12.01 -16.36
CA ASN A 228 -13.34 13.09 -16.70
C ASN A 228 -12.84 14.42 -16.10
N GLU A 229 -11.73 14.95 -16.65
CA GLU A 229 -11.13 16.22 -16.24
C GLU A 229 -12.16 17.36 -16.09
N PRO A 230 -12.01 18.25 -15.08
CA PRO A 230 -12.84 19.44 -14.88
C PRO A 230 -12.72 20.48 -16.01
N LYS A 231 -13.41 20.25 -17.14
CA LYS A 231 -13.43 21.16 -18.31
C LYS A 231 -13.99 22.56 -18.05
N GLU A 232 -14.87 22.70 -17.05
CA GLU A 232 -15.56 23.95 -16.72
C GLU A 232 -15.33 24.32 -15.26
N LYS A 233 -15.32 25.61 -14.94
CA LYS A 233 -15.22 26.05 -13.54
C LYS A 233 -16.48 25.66 -12.77
N LEU A 234 -16.32 25.23 -11.52
CA LEU A 234 -17.46 24.98 -10.64
C LEU A 234 -18.29 26.28 -10.49
N GLY A 235 -19.54 26.26 -10.94
CA GLY A 235 -20.38 27.48 -10.97
C GLY A 235 -20.58 28.11 -9.60
N GLU A 236 -20.66 29.45 -9.56
CA GLU A 236 -20.68 30.25 -8.32
C GLU A 236 -21.75 29.81 -7.31
N CYS A 237 -22.94 29.43 -7.80
CA CYS A 237 -24.04 28.97 -6.95
C CYS A 237 -23.65 27.71 -6.14
N LYS A 238 -22.89 26.78 -6.75
CA LYS A 238 -22.36 25.60 -6.04
C LYS A 238 -21.24 25.97 -5.07
N ILE A 239 -20.36 26.91 -5.42
CA ILE A 239 -19.33 27.42 -4.51
C ILE A 239 -19.99 28.08 -3.28
N LYS A 240 -21.08 28.82 -3.47
CA LYS A 240 -21.89 29.39 -2.39
C LYS A 240 -22.49 28.30 -1.50
N MET A 241 -23.13 27.27 -2.09
CA MET A 241 -23.64 26.12 -1.33
C MET A 241 -22.55 25.39 -0.53
N LEU A 242 -21.34 25.21 -1.08
CA LEU A 242 -20.21 24.64 -0.35
C LEU A 242 -19.82 25.49 0.86
N LYS A 243 -19.71 26.82 0.69
CA LYS A 243 -19.38 27.77 1.76
C LYS A 243 -20.42 27.78 2.88
N GLU A 244 -21.70 27.79 2.52
CA GLU A 244 -22.82 27.76 3.47
C GLU A 244 -22.88 26.46 4.29
N ASN A 245 -22.30 25.36 3.79
CA ASN A 245 -22.40 24.03 4.38
C ASN A 245 -21.06 23.47 4.90
N ILE A 246 -20.04 24.31 5.13
CA ILE A 246 -18.74 23.90 5.71
C ILE A 246 -18.90 23.11 7.02
N PHE A 247 -19.82 23.52 7.89
CA PHE A 247 -20.08 22.81 9.16
C PHE A 247 -20.59 21.37 8.96
N LEU A 248 -21.45 21.16 7.96
CA LEU A 248 -21.94 19.83 7.60
C LEU A 248 -20.81 18.99 6.99
N LEU A 249 -20.02 19.57 6.08
CA LEU A 249 -18.84 18.94 5.49
C LEU A 249 -17.82 18.50 6.56
N ASN A 250 -17.54 19.33 7.56
CA ASN A 250 -16.65 18.98 8.67
C ASN A 250 -17.20 17.82 9.53
N LYS A 251 -18.52 17.77 9.75
CA LYS A 251 -19.17 16.63 10.43
C LYS A 251 -19.06 15.34 9.61
N ILE A 252 -19.25 15.40 8.29
CA ILE A 252 -19.07 14.26 7.39
C ILE A 252 -17.61 13.79 7.42
N GLY A 253 -16.64 14.71 7.37
CA GLY A 253 -15.21 14.40 7.49
C GLY A 253 -14.84 13.68 8.78
N LYS A 254 -15.38 14.15 9.92
CA LYS A 254 -15.22 13.44 11.20
C LYS A 254 -15.88 12.06 11.17
N LEU A 255 -17.14 11.97 10.72
CA LEU A 255 -17.88 10.71 10.63
C LEU A 255 -17.15 9.66 9.77
N LEU A 256 -16.51 10.07 8.68
CA LEU A 256 -15.72 9.19 7.82
C LEU A 256 -14.41 8.71 8.48
N ARG A 257 -13.77 9.52 9.33
CA ARG A 257 -12.61 9.06 10.14
C ARG A 257 -13.03 8.08 11.22
N ASP A 258 -14.11 8.39 11.93
CA ASP A 258 -14.60 7.59 13.05
C ASP A 258 -15.18 6.24 12.54
N GLU A 259 -15.83 6.24 11.37
CA GLU A 259 -16.44 5.08 10.71
C GLU A 259 -16.09 5.01 9.20
N PRO A 260 -14.90 4.52 8.83
CA PRO A 260 -14.45 4.38 7.43
C PRO A 260 -15.37 3.55 6.53
N SER A 261 -16.16 2.66 7.15
CA SER A 261 -17.17 1.84 6.49
C SER A 261 -18.22 2.67 5.73
N LEU A 262 -18.54 3.87 6.24
CA LEU A 262 -19.55 4.78 5.68
C LEU A 262 -19.12 5.43 4.36
N GLY A 263 -17.81 5.46 4.05
CA GLY A 263 -17.32 5.87 2.73
C GLY A 263 -17.94 5.06 1.59
N ARG A 264 -18.26 3.79 1.84
CA ARG A 264 -18.98 2.93 0.88
C ARG A 264 -20.40 3.39 0.65
N VAL A 265 -21.09 3.82 1.70
CA VAL A 265 -22.48 4.29 1.63
C VAL A 265 -22.54 5.60 0.83
N VAL A 266 -21.64 6.55 1.16
CA VAL A 266 -21.52 7.84 0.46
C VAL A 266 -21.18 7.67 -1.02
N ALA A 267 -20.22 6.79 -1.36
CA ALA A 267 -19.84 6.53 -2.76
C ALA A 267 -20.90 5.79 -3.59
N THR A 268 -21.76 4.98 -2.95
CA THR A 268 -22.73 4.13 -3.66
C THR A 268 -24.11 4.78 -3.80
N LYS A 269 -24.51 5.66 -2.86
CA LYS A 269 -25.83 6.29 -2.84
C LYS A 269 -25.80 7.64 -3.56
N LYS A 270 -26.67 7.85 -4.55
CA LYS A 270 -26.82 9.14 -5.25
C LYS A 270 -27.43 10.26 -4.40
N TYR A 271 -28.21 9.89 -3.39
CA TYR A 271 -28.94 10.81 -2.53
C TYR A 271 -28.82 10.37 -1.07
N ILE A 272 -28.15 11.19 -0.26
CA ILE A 272 -28.17 11.12 1.20
C ILE A 272 -28.56 12.52 1.67
N ASN A 273 -29.80 12.71 2.09
CA ASN A 273 -30.33 14.03 2.44
C ASN A 273 -30.24 14.26 3.95
N ILE A 274 -29.57 15.34 4.36
CA ILE A 274 -29.55 15.82 5.74
C ILE A 274 -30.11 17.24 5.72
N ASN A 275 -31.20 17.50 6.45
CA ASN A 275 -31.90 18.79 6.49
C ASN A 275 -32.21 19.36 5.08
N GLY A 276 -32.62 18.50 4.14
CA GLY A 276 -32.92 18.86 2.75
C GLY A 276 -31.69 18.97 1.82
N ILE A 277 -30.47 18.87 2.34
CA ILE A 277 -29.23 18.99 1.57
C ILE A 277 -28.71 17.60 1.16
N ASN A 278 -28.50 17.37 -0.14
CA ASN A 278 -27.88 16.13 -0.62
C ASN A 278 -26.36 16.14 -0.34
N VAL A 279 -25.96 15.40 0.70
CA VAL A 279 -24.58 15.23 1.16
C VAL A 279 -23.68 14.68 0.06
N CYS A 280 -24.11 13.66 -0.69
CA CYS A 280 -23.28 13.05 -1.73
C CYS A 280 -22.93 14.08 -2.82
N LYS A 281 -23.91 14.89 -3.23
CA LYS A 281 -23.71 15.96 -4.21
C LYS A 281 -22.73 17.03 -3.71
N LEU A 282 -22.81 17.38 -2.42
CA LEU A 282 -21.94 18.35 -1.77
C LEU A 282 -20.49 17.86 -1.68
N VAL A 283 -20.28 16.58 -1.35
CA VAL A 283 -18.95 15.94 -1.34
C VAL A 283 -18.37 15.81 -2.75
N GLU A 284 -19.18 15.45 -3.76
CA GLU A 284 -18.78 15.45 -5.17
C GLU A 284 -18.35 16.83 -5.67
N ASP A 285 -19.12 17.89 -5.36
CA ASP A 285 -18.82 19.24 -5.86
C ASP A 285 -17.57 19.81 -5.16
N LEU A 286 -17.30 19.45 -3.89
CA LEU A 286 -16.02 19.73 -3.22
C LEU A 286 -14.86 18.99 -3.90
N GLY A 287 -15.01 17.69 -4.15
CA GLY A 287 -13.96 16.91 -4.81
C GLY A 287 -13.71 17.34 -6.26
N TYR A 288 -14.73 17.83 -6.96
CA TYR A 288 -14.56 18.49 -8.26
C TYR A 288 -13.68 19.74 -8.17
N LEU A 289 -13.90 20.60 -7.16
CA LEU A 289 -13.09 21.79 -6.93
C LEU A 289 -11.63 21.43 -6.61
N ILE A 290 -11.41 20.38 -5.81
CA ILE A 290 -10.06 19.88 -5.49
C ILE A 290 -9.36 19.40 -6.78
N LEU A 291 -10.00 18.51 -7.52
CA LEU A 291 -9.45 17.97 -8.77
C LEU A 291 -9.21 19.05 -9.83
N GLN A 292 -10.05 20.09 -9.88
CA GLN A 292 -9.89 21.24 -10.77
C GLN A 292 -8.70 22.12 -10.40
N ASN A 293 -8.38 22.26 -9.12
CA ASN A 293 -7.18 22.99 -8.71
C ASN A 293 -5.92 22.18 -9.05
N VAL A 294 -5.98 20.86 -8.89
CA VAL A 294 -4.83 19.96 -9.10
C VAL A 294 -4.58 19.62 -10.57
N SER A 295 -5.58 19.66 -11.45
CA SER A 295 -5.38 19.53 -12.89
C SER A 295 -4.55 20.67 -13.51
N ASN A 296 -4.29 21.75 -12.74
CA ASN A 296 -3.38 22.82 -13.13
C ASN A 296 -1.96 22.67 -12.53
N ALA A 297 -1.70 21.60 -11.76
CA ALA A 297 -0.41 21.34 -11.14
C ALA A 297 0.41 20.35 -12.00
N ASP A 298 1.69 20.65 -12.20
CA ASP A 298 2.60 19.83 -12.98
C ASP A 298 3.06 18.59 -12.18
N ILE A 299 2.25 17.54 -12.23
CA ILE A 299 2.52 16.24 -11.59
C ILE A 299 2.57 15.18 -12.69
N ASP A 300 3.74 14.55 -12.87
CA ASP A 300 4.00 13.48 -13.85
C ASP A 300 3.34 12.15 -13.41
N VAL A 301 2.00 12.11 -13.45
CA VAL A 301 1.18 10.99 -13.01
C VAL A 301 1.46 9.74 -13.83
N ASP A 302 1.62 9.85 -15.16
CA ASP A 302 1.82 8.69 -16.03
C ASP A 302 3.14 7.97 -15.73
N ARG A 303 4.25 8.69 -15.51
CA ARG A 303 5.51 8.08 -15.07
C ARG A 303 5.42 7.45 -13.68
N ILE A 304 4.66 8.06 -12.78
CA ILE A 304 4.42 7.55 -11.43
C ILE A 304 3.60 6.24 -11.50
N CYS A 305 2.56 6.16 -12.33
CA CYS A 305 1.78 4.93 -12.53
C CYS A 305 2.60 3.80 -13.15
N LEU A 306 3.42 4.09 -14.18
CA LEU A 306 4.35 3.11 -14.78
C LEU A 306 5.36 2.53 -13.78
N ALA A 307 5.70 3.26 -12.71
CA ALA A 307 6.56 2.73 -11.66
C ALA A 307 5.84 1.67 -10.80
N VAL A 308 4.53 1.79 -10.58
CA VAL A 308 3.76 0.83 -9.78
C VAL A 308 3.51 -0.47 -10.55
N GLU A 309 3.26 -0.40 -11.86
CA GLU A 309 3.13 -1.59 -12.72
C GLU A 309 4.37 -2.51 -12.64
N ARG A 310 5.57 -1.91 -12.57
CA ARG A 310 6.85 -2.65 -12.41
C ARG A 310 6.93 -3.40 -11.07
N SER A 311 6.30 -2.91 -10.01
CA SER A 311 6.28 -3.61 -8.72
C SER A 311 5.50 -4.92 -8.78
N ASN A 312 4.37 -4.92 -9.48
CA ASN A 312 3.52 -6.11 -9.61
C ASN A 312 4.25 -7.29 -10.28
N TYR A 313 5.32 -7.02 -11.04
CA TYR A 313 6.25 -8.04 -11.55
C TYR A 313 7.23 -8.56 -10.47
N LEU A 314 7.76 -7.68 -9.62
CA LEU A 314 8.63 -8.06 -8.49
C LEU A 314 7.89 -8.90 -7.43
N LYS A 315 6.62 -8.58 -7.15
CA LYS A 315 5.73 -9.41 -6.29
C LYS A 315 5.59 -10.84 -6.81
N LYS A 316 5.58 -11.03 -8.14
CA LYS A 316 5.55 -12.37 -8.76
C LYS A 316 6.89 -13.10 -8.57
N LYS A 317 8.03 -12.41 -8.72
CA LYS A 317 9.37 -12.99 -8.43
C LYS A 317 9.52 -13.42 -6.97
N ALA A 318 8.89 -12.70 -6.03
CA ALA A 318 8.94 -13.03 -4.60
C ALA A 318 8.18 -14.30 -4.19
N ARG A 319 7.21 -14.75 -4.99
CA ARG A 319 6.28 -15.83 -4.64
C ARG A 319 6.62 -17.12 -5.37
N ILE A 320 6.47 -18.23 -4.66
CA ILE A 320 6.47 -19.55 -5.31
C ILE A 320 5.17 -19.71 -6.11
N VAL A 321 5.31 -19.69 -7.43
CA VAL A 321 4.23 -19.94 -8.40
C VAL A 321 4.38 -21.37 -8.93
N GLU A 322 3.33 -22.18 -8.86
CA GLU A 322 3.34 -23.56 -9.35
C GLU A 322 2.47 -23.65 -10.60
N GLY A 323 3.05 -24.07 -11.74
CA GLY A 323 2.32 -24.21 -13.00
C GLY A 323 1.65 -22.91 -13.49
N SER A 324 2.29 -21.75 -13.27
CA SER A 324 1.73 -20.40 -13.52
C SER A 324 0.55 -19.98 -12.64
N TYR A 325 0.18 -20.78 -11.63
CA TYR A 325 -0.92 -20.49 -10.71
C TYR A 325 -0.40 -20.09 -9.32
N THR A 326 -0.98 -19.02 -8.76
CA THR A 326 -0.74 -18.67 -7.35
C THR A 326 -1.68 -19.50 -6.50
N ARG A 327 -1.12 -20.43 -5.72
CA ARG A 327 -1.89 -21.32 -4.82
C ARG A 327 -2.74 -20.48 -3.83
N PRO A 328 -4.08 -20.54 -3.87
CA PRO A 328 -4.92 -19.83 -2.92
C PRO A 328 -4.95 -20.55 -1.55
N LYS A 329 -5.02 -19.77 -0.47
CA LYS A 329 -5.21 -20.22 0.92
C LYS A 329 -6.24 -19.33 1.60
N HIS A 330 -6.75 -19.75 2.76
CA HIS A 330 -7.78 -19.02 3.51
C HIS A 330 -7.32 -17.60 3.94
N ASP A 331 -6.03 -17.43 4.27
CA ASP A 331 -5.44 -16.17 4.77
C ASP A 331 -4.75 -15.33 3.67
N VAL A 332 -5.46 -15.12 2.55
CA VAL A 332 -4.97 -14.33 1.40
C VAL A 332 -4.42 -12.97 1.86
N GLU A 333 -5.12 -12.27 2.74
CA GLU A 333 -4.80 -10.90 3.18
C GLU A 333 -3.44 -10.81 3.89
N LEU A 334 -3.20 -11.70 4.86
CA LEU A 334 -1.90 -11.81 5.53
C LEU A 334 -0.77 -12.19 4.56
N SER A 335 -1.07 -13.03 3.56
CA SER A 335 -0.09 -13.50 2.59
C SER A 335 0.28 -12.41 1.58
N LEU A 336 -0.70 -11.59 1.17
CA LEU A 336 -0.46 -10.42 0.32
C LEU A 336 0.37 -9.37 1.07
N LEU A 337 -0.06 -8.92 2.26
CA LEU A 337 0.67 -7.94 3.09
C LEU A 337 2.08 -8.42 3.48
N SER A 338 2.25 -9.71 3.77
CA SER A 338 3.58 -10.28 4.04
C SER A 338 4.48 -10.24 2.80
N GLY A 339 3.92 -10.38 1.59
CA GLY A 339 4.66 -10.21 0.34
C GLY A 339 5.15 -8.77 0.13
N GLU A 340 4.34 -7.79 0.51
CA GLU A 340 4.74 -6.37 0.48
C GLU A 340 5.83 -6.09 1.52
N LEU A 341 5.72 -6.66 2.72
CA LEU A 341 6.74 -6.58 3.75
C LEU A 341 8.07 -7.23 3.31
N VAL A 342 8.04 -8.37 2.60
CA VAL A 342 9.24 -8.97 2.00
C VAL A 342 9.93 -7.99 1.03
N LEU A 343 9.17 -7.32 0.16
CA LEU A 343 9.70 -6.31 -0.76
C LEU A 343 10.29 -5.09 -0.02
N CYS A 344 9.61 -4.61 1.02
CA CYS A 344 10.10 -3.51 1.84
C CYS A 344 11.34 -3.88 2.67
N ILE A 345 11.41 -5.10 3.22
CA ILE A 345 12.57 -5.63 3.93
C ILE A 345 13.79 -5.63 3.01
N VAL A 346 13.63 -6.13 1.78
CA VAL A 346 14.69 -6.14 0.76
C VAL A 346 15.11 -4.72 0.34
N GLY A 347 14.15 -3.83 0.09
CA GLY A 347 14.46 -2.43 -0.22
C GLY A 347 15.19 -1.70 0.90
N LEU A 348 14.86 -2.01 2.17
CA LEU A 348 15.54 -1.45 3.33
C LEU A 348 16.96 -2.02 3.48
N TYR A 349 17.13 -3.33 3.28
CA TYR A 349 18.45 -3.99 3.29
C TYR A 349 19.42 -3.36 2.27
N HIS A 350 19.00 -3.16 1.02
CA HIS A 350 19.83 -2.49 0.02
C HIS A 350 20.12 -1.02 0.38
N MET A 351 19.16 -0.32 0.99
CA MET A 351 19.38 1.05 1.46
C MET A 351 20.37 1.13 2.65
N MET A 352 20.32 0.19 3.59
CA MET A 352 21.30 0.05 4.67
C MET A 352 22.70 -0.21 4.10
N ASN A 353 22.80 -1.06 3.08
CA ASN A 353 24.03 -1.38 2.37
C ASN A 353 24.42 -0.36 1.28
N GLY A 354 23.96 0.89 1.40
CA GLY A 354 24.48 2.02 0.63
C GLY A 354 23.96 2.16 -0.80
N TRP A 355 22.79 1.60 -1.15
CA TRP A 355 22.19 1.72 -2.47
C TRP A 355 22.03 3.18 -2.94
N LYS A 356 22.85 3.56 -3.94
CA LYS A 356 22.84 4.87 -4.61
C LYS A 356 22.37 4.82 -6.07
N GLY A 357 22.00 3.64 -6.57
CA GLY A 357 21.66 3.43 -7.98
C GLY A 357 20.38 4.16 -8.42
N PRO A 358 20.24 4.48 -9.73
CA PRO A 358 19.03 5.10 -10.29
C PRO A 358 17.83 4.15 -10.34
N MET A 359 18.08 2.84 -10.22
CA MET A 359 17.05 1.79 -10.16
C MET A 359 16.44 1.68 -8.75
N SER A 360 15.31 0.97 -8.66
CA SER A 360 14.63 0.71 -7.38
C SER A 360 15.54 -0.11 -6.43
N PRO A 361 15.68 0.29 -5.14
CA PRO A 361 16.34 -0.56 -4.14
C PRO A 361 15.54 -1.84 -3.87
N ILE A 362 14.24 -1.87 -4.20
CA ILE A 362 13.42 -3.08 -4.17
C ILE A 362 13.70 -3.87 -5.45
N ASN A 363 14.56 -4.88 -5.37
CA ASN A 363 14.91 -5.83 -6.43
C ASN A 363 15.43 -7.14 -5.78
N PHE A 364 15.55 -8.24 -6.53
CA PHE A 364 16.03 -9.54 -6.01
C PHE A 364 17.15 -10.14 -6.89
N SER A 365 18.03 -9.31 -7.45
CA SER A 365 19.10 -9.77 -8.35
C SER A 365 20.19 -10.56 -7.61
N ASP A 366 20.38 -10.25 -6.34
CA ASP A 366 21.46 -10.68 -5.44
C ASP A 366 20.95 -11.44 -4.22
N ILE A 367 19.63 -11.45 -3.97
CA ILE A 367 19.01 -12.11 -2.81
C ILE A 367 18.37 -13.46 -3.19
N ARG A 368 18.86 -14.52 -2.58
CA ARG A 368 18.32 -15.88 -2.70
C ARG A 368 17.06 -16.05 -1.84
N ILE A 369 15.90 -15.93 -2.49
CA ILE A 369 14.57 -16.09 -1.88
C ILE A 369 14.31 -17.53 -1.44
N VAL A 370 14.84 -18.51 -2.19
CA VAL A 370 14.69 -19.96 -1.96
C VAL A 370 16.04 -20.65 -2.05
N VAL A 371 16.42 -21.34 -0.97
CA VAL A 371 17.49 -22.34 -1.00
C VAL A 371 16.82 -23.69 -1.31
N PRO A 372 16.97 -24.25 -2.52
CA PRO A 372 16.61 -25.65 -2.77
C PRO A 372 17.39 -26.56 -1.82
N ALA A 373 16.72 -27.62 -1.36
CA ALA A 373 17.29 -28.65 -0.50
C ALA A 373 18.29 -29.55 -1.25
#